data_AF-C0ER68-F1
#
_entry.id   AF-C0ER68-F1
#
_cell.length_a   1.000
_cell.length_b   1.000
_cell.length_c   1.000
_cell.angle_alpha   90.00
_cell.angle_beta   90.00
_cell.angle_gamma   90.00
#
_symmetry.space_group_name_H-M   'P 1'
#
loop_
_entity.id
_entity.type
_entity.pdbx_description
1 polymer ?
#
loop_
_entity_poly.entity_id
_entity_poly.type
_entity_poly.pdbx_seq_one_letter_code
_entity_poly.pdbx_strand_id
1 'polypeptide(L)'
;NMDFGHAFVSAIACNWMVCMGIWFYFGSRHTSGRILATWFPVMIFVLIGFQHFVANMFIIPAGIWAGANVSWGQFFYNMIPVFLGNVLGGSSFVAAFYLFAYKHLLKDDFSI
;
A
#
# COMPACT_ATOMS: atom_id res chain seq x y z
N ASN A 1 15.44 11.33 11.03
CA ASN A 1 14.18 12.11 11.01
C ASN A 1 13.71 12.24 9.58
N MET A 2 12.85 11.32 9.12
CA MET A 2 12.14 11.53 7.85
C MET A 2 11.12 12.64 8.05
N ASP A 3 11.07 13.57 7.10
CA ASP A 3 10.07 14.63 7.09
C ASP A 3 8.67 14.04 6.84
N PHE A 4 7.66 14.60 7.50
CA PHE A 4 6.29 14.07 7.52
C PHE A 4 5.71 13.97 6.11
N GLY A 5 5.97 14.98 5.28
CA GLY A 5 5.51 15.01 3.88
C GLY A 5 6.11 13.88 3.04
N HIS A 6 7.41 13.61 3.22
CA HIS A 6 8.09 12.51 2.52
C HIS A 6 7.55 11.13 2.93
N ALA A 7 7.32 10.91 4.23
CA ALA A 7 6.72 9.65 4.72
C ALA A 7 5.29 9.45 4.19
N PHE A 8 4.51 10.52 4.11
CA PHE A 8 3.15 10.48 3.59
C PHE A 8 3.09 10.19 2.08
N VAL A 9 3.86 10.92 1.26
CA VAL A 9 3.87 10.72 -0.20
C VAL A 9 4.41 9.33 -0.57
N SER A 10 5.48 8.88 0.09
CA SER A 10 6.01 7.54 -0.12
C SER A 10 5.02 6.44 0.28
N ALA A 11 4.22 6.66 1.33
CA ALA A 11 3.16 5.73 1.74
C ALA A 11 1.99 5.65 0.75
N ILE A 12 1.63 6.75 0.09
CA ILE A 12 0.64 6.75 -1.00
C ILE A 12 1.14 5.90 -2.17
N ALA A 13 2.36 6.17 -2.63
CA ALA A 13 2.98 5.43 -3.72
C ALA A 13 3.13 3.93 -3.38
N CYS A 14 3.45 3.62 -2.13
CA CYS A 14 3.51 2.25 -1.62
C CYS A 14 2.20 1.50 -1.88
N ASN A 15 1.09 2.01 -1.34
CA ASN A 15 -0.16 1.27 -1.39
C ASN A 15 -0.77 1.27 -2.79
N TRP A 16 -0.46 2.27 -3.62
CA TRP A 16 -0.79 2.21 -5.04
C TRP A 16 -0.15 0.99 -5.71
N MET A 17 1.14 0.73 -5.47
CA MET A 17 1.80 -0.46 -6.04
C MET A 17 1.27 -1.78 -5.50
N VAL A 18 0.93 -1.84 -4.21
CA VAL A 18 0.28 -3.01 -3.61
C VAL A 18 -1.08 -3.29 -4.28
N CYS A 19 -1.90 -2.26 -4.46
CA CYS A 19 -3.19 -2.39 -5.13
C CYS A 19 -3.05 -2.79 -6.62
N MET A 20 -2.03 -2.31 -7.33
CA MET A 20 -1.72 -2.79 -8.69
C MET A 20 -1.40 -4.28 -8.72
N GLY A 21 -0.60 -4.78 -7.77
CA GLY A 21 -0.31 -6.21 -7.67
C GLY A 21 -1.55 -7.07 -7.46
N ILE A 22 -2.47 -6.59 -6.60
CA ILE A 22 -3.78 -7.25 -6.39
C ILE A 22 -4.62 -7.23 -7.66
N TRP A 23 -4.62 -6.14 -8.42
CA TRP A 23 -5.36 -6.08 -9.68
C TRP A 23 -4.83 -7.07 -10.71
N PHE A 24 -3.50 -7.13 -10.89
CA PHE A 24 -2.87 -8.11 -11.77
C PHE A 24 -3.11 -9.55 -11.31
N TYR A 25 -3.17 -9.78 -9.99
CA TYR A 25 -3.53 -11.08 -9.43
C TYR A 25 -4.93 -11.52 -9.87
N PHE A 26 -5.94 -10.65 -9.74
CA PHE A 26 -7.30 -10.95 -10.18
C PHE A 26 -7.43 -11.03 -11.71
N GLY A 27 -6.61 -10.31 -12.46
CA GLY A 27 -6.56 -10.38 -13.92
C GLY A 27 -5.95 -11.68 -14.47
N SER A 28 -5.18 -12.42 -13.67
CA SER A 28 -4.47 -13.63 -14.12
C SER A 28 -5.25 -14.93 -13.87
N ARG A 29 -5.35 -15.76 -14.91
CA ARG A 29 -5.99 -17.08 -14.86
C ARG A 29 -5.06 -18.22 -14.44
N HIS A 30 -3.75 -18.03 -14.55
CA HIS A 30 -2.75 -19.03 -14.22
C HIS A 30 -2.07 -18.73 -12.88
N THR A 31 -1.78 -19.76 -12.09
CA THR A 31 -1.11 -19.63 -10.79
C THR A 31 0.27 -18.98 -10.92
N SER A 32 1.03 -19.31 -11.97
CA SER A 32 2.32 -18.67 -12.25
C SER A 32 2.19 -17.17 -12.48
N GLY A 33 1.19 -16.76 -13.27
CA GLY A 33 0.89 -15.35 -13.51
C GLY A 33 0.47 -14.61 -12.24
N ARG A 34 -0.30 -15.27 -11.35
CA ARG A 34 -0.67 -14.71 -10.04
C ARG A 34 0.53 -14.50 -9.11
N ILE A 35 1.49 -15.42 -9.11
CA ILE A 35 2.72 -15.27 -8.32
C ILE A 35 3.53 -14.08 -8.84
N LEU A 36 3.76 -14.00 -10.14
CA LEU A 36 4.54 -12.92 -10.75
C LEU A 36 3.85 -11.56 -10.61
N ALA A 37 2.52 -11.52 -10.75
CA ALA A 37 1.70 -10.33 -10.58
C ALA A 37 1.87 -9.68 -9.19
N THR A 38 2.01 -10.48 -8.14
CA THR A 38 2.25 -9.97 -6.79
C THR A 38 3.73 -9.74 -6.52
N TRP A 39 4.61 -10.60 -7.05
CA TRP A 39 6.05 -10.55 -6.80
C TRP A 39 6.68 -9.23 -7.24
N PHE A 40 6.50 -8.83 -8.51
CA PHE A 40 7.18 -7.65 -9.04
C PHE A 40 6.79 -6.35 -8.32
N PRO A 41 5.50 -6.03 -8.13
CA PRO A 41 5.12 -4.80 -7.43
C PRO A 41 5.62 -4.76 -5.99
N VAL A 42 5.59 -5.90 -5.29
CA VAL A 42 6.13 -5.99 -3.92
C VAL A 42 7.64 -5.73 -3.91
N MET A 43 8.37 -6.37 -4.81
CA MET A 43 9.83 -6.23 -4.92
C MET A 43 10.23 -4.78 -5.22
N ILE A 44 9.52 -4.11 -6.14
CA ILE A 44 9.80 -2.72 -6.53
C ILE A 44 9.58 -1.77 -5.34
N PHE A 45 8.46 -1.86 -4.60
CA PHE A 45 8.24 -0.89 -3.51
C PHE A 45 9.24 -1.09 -2.36
N VAL A 46 9.65 -2.34 -2.11
CA VAL A 46 10.66 -2.67 -1.10
C VAL A 46 12.03 -2.12 -1.52
N LEU A 47 12.42 -2.26 -2.80
CA LEU A 47 13.68 -1.71 -3.31
C LEU A 47 13.73 -0.18 -3.29
N ILE A 48 12.62 0.48 -3.61
CA ILE A 48 12.52 1.95 -3.56
C ILE A 48 12.53 2.45 -2.10
N GLY A 49 12.18 1.60 -1.13
CA GLY A 49 12.12 1.96 0.28
C GLY A 49 10.83 2.71 0.65
N PHE A 50 9.73 2.44 -0.05
CA PHE A 50 8.44 3.03 0.28
C PHE A 50 7.89 2.52 1.62
N GLN A 51 7.12 3.39 2.30
CA GLN A 51 6.61 3.13 3.63
C GLN A 51 5.29 2.36 3.58
N HIS A 52 5.34 1.07 3.92
CA HIS A 52 4.14 0.25 4.04
C HIS A 52 3.73 0.16 5.52
N PHE A 53 2.51 0.59 5.85
CA PHE A 53 2.00 0.60 7.22
C PHE A 53 2.16 -0.75 7.92
N VAL A 54 1.71 -1.84 7.28
CA VAL A 54 1.76 -3.18 7.87
C VAL A 54 3.20 -3.68 7.99
N ALA A 55 4.05 -3.47 6.99
CA ALA A 55 5.45 -3.89 7.07
C ALA A 55 6.20 -3.15 8.20
N ASN A 56 5.92 -1.86 8.36
CA ASN A 56 6.52 -1.03 9.41
C ASN A 56 6.13 -1.48 10.82
N MET A 57 4.94 -2.06 11.01
CA MET A 57 4.53 -2.67 12.28
C MET A 57 5.38 -3.88 12.66
N PHE A 58 6.04 -4.54 11.70
CA PHE A 58 6.91 -5.68 11.96
C PHE A 58 8.39 -5.27 11.99
N ILE A 59 8.85 -4.51 10.99
CA ILE A 59 10.26 -4.19 10.80
C ILE A 59 10.77 -3.23 11.89
N ILE A 60 10.01 -2.20 12.25
CA ILE A 60 10.49 -1.21 13.23
C ILE A 60 10.57 -1.81 14.64
N PRO A 61 9.54 -2.50 15.17
CA PRO A 61 9.66 -3.16 16.48
C PRO A 61 10.75 -4.24 16.52
N ALA A 62 10.90 -5.03 15.45
CA ALA A 62 12.01 -5.98 15.34
C ALA A 62 13.38 -5.26 15.40
N GLY A 63 13.51 -4.11 14.74
CA GLY A 63 14.70 -3.27 14.82
C GLY A 63 14.96 -2.72 16.23
N ILE A 64 13.92 -2.26 16.94
CA ILE A 64 14.05 -1.78 18.33
C ILE A 64 14.56 -2.91 19.23
N TRP A 65 14.03 -4.12 19.10
CA TRP A 65 14.50 -5.28 19.87
C TRP A 65 15.91 -5.72 19.48
N ALA A 66 16.32 -5.52 18.23
CA ALA A 66 17.69 -5.76 17.77
C ALA A 66 18.69 -4.66 18.21
N GLY A 67 18.24 -3.63 18.94
CA GLY A 67 19.09 -2.56 19.45
C GLY A 67 19.23 -1.34 18.52
N ALA A 68 18.32 -1.15 17.56
CA ALA A 68 18.29 0.05 16.75
C ALA A 68 18.06 1.30 17.62
N ASN A 69 18.70 2.42 17.26
CA ASN A 69 18.56 3.71 17.93
C ASN A 69 17.27 4.43 17.50
N VAL A 70 16.13 3.77 17.70
CA VAL A 70 14.79 4.27 17.39
C VAL A 70 13.95 4.11 18.65
N SER A 71 13.33 5.20 19.10
CA SER A 71 12.42 5.16 20.25
C SER A 71 11.02 4.71 19.81
N TRP A 72 10.28 4.10 20.75
CA TRP A 72 8.85 3.80 20.55
C TRP A 72 8.03 5.06 20.21
N GLY A 73 8.41 6.23 20.74
CA GLY A 73 7.78 7.50 20.38
C GLY A 73 7.95 7.85 18.90
N GLN A 74 9.17 7.72 18.36
CA GLN A 74 9.44 7.94 16.95
C GLN A 74 8.69 6.97 16.04
N PHE A 75 8.51 5.72 16.48
CA PHE A 75 7.69 4.74 15.79
C PHE A 75 6.24 5.23 15.62
N PHE A 76 5.58 5.64 16.70
CA PHE A 76 4.20 6.13 16.63
C PHE A 76 4.06 7.41 15.79
N TYR A 77 5.02 8.34 15.89
CA TYR A 77 5.02 9.54 15.05
C TYR A 77 5.15 9.21 13.56
N ASN A 78 5.92 8.19 13.19
CA ASN A 78 6.03 7.74 11.80
C ASN A 78 4.79 6.97 11.34
N MET A 79 4.09 6.27 12.24
CA MET A 79 2.91 5.47 11.86
C MET A 79 1.76 6.32 11.32
N ILE A 80 1.54 7.53 11.87
CA ILE A 80 0.42 8.41 11.49
C ILE A 80 0.45 8.80 10.00
N PRO A 81 1.52 9.43 9.46
CA PRO A 81 1.58 9.78 8.04
C PRO A 81 1.55 8.54 7.14
N VAL A 82 2.19 7.45 7.57
CA VAL A 82 2.23 6.21 6.79
C VAL A 82 0.85 5.56 6.71
N PHE A 83 0.10 5.54 7.80
CA PHE A 83 -1.28 5.05 7.83
C PHE A 83 -2.17 5.86 6.88
N LEU A 84 -2.17 7.18 7.02
CA LEU A 84 -2.99 8.08 6.19
C LEU A 84 -2.62 7.95 4.70
N GLY A 85 -1.33 7.91 4.39
CA GLY A 85 -0.86 7.73 3.02
C GLY A 85 -1.27 6.38 2.43
N ASN A 86 -1.15 5.30 3.19
CA ASN A 86 -1.59 3.98 2.73
C ASN A 86 -3.11 3.94 2.49
N VAL A 87 -3.93 4.47 3.41
CA VAL A 87 -5.39 4.54 3.23
C VAL A 87 -5.77 5.32 1.98
N LEU A 88 -5.14 6.47 1.72
CA LEU A 88 -5.37 7.28 0.52
C LEU A 88 -4.91 6.57 -0.76
N GLY A 89 -3.73 5.95 -0.75
CA GLY A 89 -3.22 5.19 -1.90
C GLY A 89 -4.11 3.99 -2.27
N GLY A 90 -4.63 3.29 -1.27
CA GLY A 90 -5.50 2.13 -1.49
C GLY A 90 -6.92 2.50 -1.92
N SER A 91 -7.52 3.50 -1.24
CA SER A 91 -8.88 3.96 -1.56
C SER A 91 -8.96 4.62 -2.94
N SER A 92 -7.97 5.43 -3.31
CA SER A 92 -7.93 6.07 -4.63
C SER A 92 -7.88 5.05 -5.77
N PHE A 93 -7.13 3.94 -5.63
CA PHE A 93 -7.05 2.96 -6.71
C PHE A 93 -8.22 1.98 -6.69
N VAL A 94 -8.49 1.32 -5.57
CA VAL A 94 -9.53 0.27 -5.50
C VAL A 94 -10.92 0.86 -5.60
N ALA A 95 -11.23 1.92 -4.86
CA ALA A 95 -12.58 2.49 -4.91
C ALA A 95 -12.82 3.27 -6.20
N ALA A 96 -11.88 4.14 -6.62
CA ALA A 96 -12.14 5.01 -7.76
C ALA A 96 -12.09 4.26 -9.11
N PHE A 97 -11.12 3.36 -9.34
CA PHE A 97 -11.09 2.62 -10.61
C PHE A 97 -12.24 1.61 -10.70
N TYR A 98 -12.59 0.94 -9.61
CA TYR A 98 -13.71 0.00 -9.63
C TYR A 98 -15.04 0.72 -9.82
N LEU A 99 -15.26 1.85 -9.12
CA LEU A 99 -16.43 2.70 -9.38
C LEU A 99 -16.45 3.23 -10.81
N PHE A 100 -15.32 3.67 -11.36
CA PHE A 100 -15.28 4.18 -12.73
C PHE A 100 -15.57 3.09 -13.76
N ALA A 101 -14.94 1.91 -13.64
CA ALA A 101 -15.11 0.79 -14.56
C ALA A 101 -16.52 0.19 -14.51
N TYR A 102 -17.11 0.07 -13.31
CA TYR A 102 -18.42 -0.56 -13.10
C TYR A 102 -19.56 0.46 -12.97
N LYS A 103 -19.31 1.76 -13.16
CA LYS A 103 -20.32 2.83 -13.03
C LYS A 103 -21.57 2.55 -13.86
N HIS A 104 -21.39 2.08 -15.10
CA HIS A 104 -22.49 1.77 -16.01
C HIS A 104 -23.33 0.59 -15.51
N LEU A 105 -22.66 -0.48 -15.04
CA LEU A 105 -23.33 -1.66 -14.53
C LEU A 105 -24.10 -1.36 -13.23
N LEU A 106 -23.52 -0.55 -12.35
CA LEU A 106 -24.19 -0.09 -11.13
C LEU A 106 -25.41 0.79 -11.43
N LYS A 107 -25.38 1.57 -12.52
CA LYS A 107 -26.50 2.40 -12.92
C LYS A 107 -27.69 1.57 -13.44
N ASP A 108 -27.41 0.48 -14.14
CA ASP A 108 -28.44 -0.42 -14.66
C ASP A 108 -29.09 -1.27 -13.55
N ASP A 109 -28.29 -1.75 -12.58
CA ASP A 109 -28.77 -2.60 -11.48
C ASP A 109 -29.54 -1.83 -10.38
N PHE A 110 -29.22 -0.54 -10.16
CA PHE A 110 -29.83 0.26 -9.09
C PHE A 110 -30.90 1.27 -9.55
N SER A 111 -31.24 1.31 -10.85
CA SER A 111 -32.35 2.11 -11.42
C SER A 111 -32.66 3.42 -10.66
N ILE A 112 -31.76 4.40 -10.79
CA ILE A 112 -32.06 5.83 -10.54
C ILE A 112 -31.96 6.58 -11.85
#